data_AF-D2W683-F1
#
_entry.id   AF-D2W683-F1
#
_cell.length_a   1.000
_cell.length_b   1.000
_cell.length_c   1.000
_cell.angle_alpha   90.00
_cell.angle_beta   90.00
_cell.angle_gamma   90.00
#
_symmetry.space_group_name_H-M   'P 1'
#
loop_
_entity.id
_entity.type
_entity.pdbx_description
1 polymer ?
#
loop_
_entity_poly.entity_id
_entity_poly.type
_entity_poly.pdbx_seq_one_letter_code
_entity_poly.pdbx_strand_id
1 'polypeptide(L)'
;MSMMKRVNNFSSTIHPIRSFSSSVKNFTNTAGRYCKLIMVSSKNNNKYYEMTEKDGEIHIVYGRVGATGIAIKASLSEWDSLVRSKMKKGYVDMTNLGSDMTNAGDDIYLENSSPDVKSLISELNNFSNISIVSNYNVGVGSVTKEQLDSAQSILDELYKVNENFKNDEDFLNSFNEKLLKLYAVIPRKMKKVQDYLINDKSNKESAASLLDDQQEILDVMATQVKITKHDQSDQPDFLKKNGLVVEDASQDEIKLLRR
;
A
#
# COMPACT_ATOMS: atom_id res chain seq x y z
N MET A 1 -48.63 -31.67 28.50
CA MET A 1 -47.24 -31.43 28.94
C MET A 1 -46.38 -31.34 27.69
N SER A 2 -46.12 -30.11 27.26
CA SER A 2 -45.44 -29.75 26.01
C SER A 2 -43.96 -29.56 26.29
N MET A 3 -43.07 -30.16 25.49
CA MET A 3 -41.74 -29.61 25.20
C MET A 3 -41.23 -30.16 23.87
N MET A 4 -41.39 -29.33 22.85
CA MET A 4 -40.76 -29.43 21.55
C MET A 4 -39.52 -28.50 21.61
N LYS A 5 -38.31 -29.05 21.63
CA LYS A 5 -37.08 -28.24 21.61
C LYS A 5 -36.82 -27.74 20.18
N ARG A 6 -36.88 -26.43 20.02
CA ARG A 6 -36.54 -25.67 18.80
C ARG A 6 -35.07 -25.91 18.42
N VAL A 7 -34.85 -26.24 17.15
CA VAL A 7 -33.57 -26.07 16.46
C VAL A 7 -33.57 -24.65 15.90
N ASN A 8 -32.74 -23.76 16.43
CA ASN A 8 -32.56 -22.42 15.91
C ASN A 8 -31.68 -22.47 14.65
N ASN A 9 -32.29 -22.30 13.48
CA ASN A 9 -31.59 -21.96 12.25
C ASN A 9 -31.14 -20.48 12.33
N PHE A 10 -29.84 -20.24 12.49
CA PHE A 10 -29.25 -18.93 12.21
C PHE A 10 -29.13 -18.76 10.69
N SER A 11 -30.11 -18.08 10.10
CA SER A 11 -30.02 -17.56 8.74
C SER A 11 -29.44 -16.15 8.80
N SER A 12 -28.16 -15.99 8.49
CA SER A 12 -27.54 -14.68 8.30
C SER A 12 -27.88 -14.15 6.91
N THR A 13 -28.89 -13.30 6.83
CA THR A 13 -29.31 -12.63 5.59
C THR A 13 -28.31 -11.51 5.27
N ILE A 14 -27.41 -11.76 4.30
CA ILE A 14 -26.49 -10.75 3.77
C ILE A 14 -27.22 -9.99 2.66
N HIS A 15 -27.55 -8.72 2.89
CA HIS A 15 -28.11 -7.84 1.86
C HIS A 15 -26.98 -7.14 1.09
N PRO A 16 -26.83 -7.37 -0.23
CA PRO A 16 -25.88 -6.61 -1.04
C PRO A 16 -26.45 -5.21 -1.35
N ILE A 17 -25.67 -4.16 -1.11
CA ILE A 17 -26.01 -2.78 -1.51
C ILE A 17 -25.28 -2.43 -2.82
N ARG A 18 -26.01 -1.81 -3.75
CA ARG A 18 -25.54 -1.34 -5.07
C ARG A 18 -24.55 -0.17 -4.96
N SER A 19 -23.64 -0.14 -5.94
CA SER A 19 -22.60 0.85 -6.30
C SER A 19 -22.48 2.13 -5.46
N PHE A 20 -21.31 2.33 -4.85
CA PHE A 20 -20.89 3.62 -4.30
C PHE A 20 -20.26 4.49 -5.39
N SER A 21 -20.86 5.66 -5.58
CA SER A 21 -20.35 6.79 -6.37
C SER A 21 -19.09 7.37 -5.72
N SER A 22 -18.10 7.68 -6.56
CA SER A 22 -16.87 8.38 -6.20
C SER A 22 -17.16 9.81 -5.73
N SER A 23 -17.29 9.99 -4.42
CA SER A 23 -17.22 11.30 -3.78
C SER A 23 -16.63 11.13 -2.38
N VAL A 24 -15.35 11.46 -2.26
CA VAL A 24 -14.54 11.35 -1.05
C VAL A 24 -15.02 12.41 -0.05
N LYS A 25 -15.54 12.00 1.10
CA LYS A 25 -15.88 12.88 2.22
C LYS A 25 -14.94 12.61 3.39
N ASN A 26 -14.32 13.71 3.84
CA ASN A 26 -13.54 13.92 5.06
C ASN A 26 -13.84 12.92 6.19
N PHE A 27 -12.86 12.11 6.56
CA PHE A 27 -12.88 11.34 7.80
C PHE A 27 -12.56 12.27 8.97
N THR A 28 -13.59 12.84 9.58
CA THR A 28 -13.47 13.41 10.92
C THR A 28 -13.35 12.27 11.92
N ASN A 29 -12.23 12.29 12.65
CA ASN A 29 -11.86 11.37 13.71
C ASN A 29 -12.98 11.22 14.77
N THR A 30 -13.62 10.05 14.81
CA THR A 30 -14.38 9.55 15.95
C THR A 30 -13.83 8.16 16.22
N ALA A 31 -13.09 8.00 17.32
CA ALA A 31 -12.23 6.86 17.60
C ALA A 31 -13.02 5.55 17.82
N GLY A 32 -13.35 4.86 16.73
CA GLY A 32 -13.77 3.45 16.72
C GLY A 32 -12.58 2.52 16.43
N ARG A 33 -12.70 1.23 16.78
CA ARG A 33 -11.70 0.21 16.42
C ARG A 33 -11.45 0.19 14.91
N TYR A 34 -10.20 -0.02 14.51
CA TYR A 34 -9.80 -0.27 13.12
C TYR A 34 -9.05 -1.59 13.04
N CYS A 35 -9.21 -2.32 11.94
CA CYS A 35 -8.43 -3.51 11.64
C CYS A 35 -8.19 -3.62 10.13
N LYS A 36 -6.94 -3.85 9.73
CA LYS A 36 -6.57 -4.11 8.33
C LYS A 36 -5.86 -5.45 8.22
N LEU A 37 -6.45 -6.35 7.46
CA LEU A 37 -5.95 -7.70 7.25
C LEU A 37 -5.60 -7.93 5.78
N ILE A 38 -4.42 -8.49 5.51
CA ILE A 38 -3.92 -8.77 4.17
C ILE A 38 -3.65 -10.27 4.01
N MET A 39 -4.01 -10.84 2.85
CA MET A 39 -3.68 -12.21 2.50
C MET A 39 -3.02 -12.25 1.12
N VAL A 40 -1.73 -12.59 1.11
CA VAL A 40 -0.98 -12.86 -0.12
C VAL A 40 -0.47 -14.31 -0.08
N SER A 41 -0.64 -15.06 -1.17
CA SER A 41 -0.12 -16.43 -1.27
C SER A 41 0.12 -16.85 -2.71
N SER A 42 1.00 -17.83 -2.93
CA SER A 42 1.27 -18.47 -4.23
C SER A 42 0.03 -19.08 -4.90
N LYS A 43 -1.07 -19.31 -4.18
CA LYS A 43 -2.38 -19.73 -4.70
C LYS A 43 -3.22 -18.58 -5.29
N ASN A 44 -2.57 -17.52 -5.78
CA ASN A 44 -3.18 -16.31 -6.32
C ASN A 44 -4.16 -15.58 -5.37
N ASN A 45 -3.91 -15.66 -4.06
CA ASN A 45 -4.56 -14.76 -3.11
C ASN A 45 -3.77 -13.46 -3.08
N ASN A 46 -4.44 -12.35 -3.37
CA ASN A 46 -3.97 -11.00 -3.13
C ASN A 46 -5.18 -10.18 -2.66
N LYS A 47 -5.53 -10.34 -1.38
CA LYS A 47 -6.81 -9.91 -0.82
C LYS A 47 -6.60 -9.02 0.39
N TYR A 48 -7.52 -8.08 0.57
CA TYR A 48 -7.60 -7.27 1.78
C TYR A 48 -8.96 -7.44 2.45
N TYR A 49 -8.99 -7.17 3.74
CA TYR A 49 -10.19 -7.12 4.56
C TYR A 49 -9.99 -6.04 5.62
N GLU A 50 -10.73 -4.95 5.50
CA GLU A 50 -10.65 -3.79 6.37
C GLU A 50 -11.95 -3.68 7.17
N MET A 51 -11.81 -3.41 8.47
CA MET A 51 -12.91 -3.22 9.41
C MET A 51 -12.74 -1.88 10.11
N THR A 52 -13.79 -1.08 10.13
CA THR A 52 -13.84 0.19 10.87
C THR A 52 -15.11 0.20 11.68
N GLU A 53 -15.00 0.41 12.99
CA GLU A 53 -16.14 0.69 13.85
C GLU A 53 -16.59 2.13 13.60
N LYS A 54 -17.86 2.27 13.20
CA LYS A 54 -18.46 3.57 12.92
C LYS A 54 -19.97 3.47 13.12
N ASP A 55 -20.58 4.53 13.66
CA ASP A 55 -22.03 4.64 13.80
C ASP A 55 -22.68 3.47 14.56
N GLY A 56 -21.97 2.87 15.53
CA GLY A 56 -22.45 1.73 16.31
C GLY A 56 -22.45 0.38 15.56
N GLU A 57 -21.84 0.31 14.39
CA GLU A 57 -21.72 -0.88 13.54
C GLU A 57 -20.27 -1.12 13.12
N ILE A 58 -19.99 -2.32 12.62
CA ILE A 58 -18.74 -2.61 11.92
C ILE A 58 -18.96 -2.38 10.43
N HIS A 59 -18.25 -1.40 9.88
CA HIS A 59 -18.15 -1.20 8.44
C HIS A 59 -17.00 -2.04 7.91
N ILE A 60 -17.28 -2.93 6.96
CA ILE A 60 -16.32 -3.88 6.42
C ILE A 60 -16.17 -3.61 4.93
N VAL A 61 -14.93 -3.48 4.46
CA VAL A 61 -14.60 -3.43 3.03
C VAL A 61 -13.60 -4.53 2.71
N TYR A 62 -13.89 -5.35 1.70
CA TYR A 62 -13.00 -6.43 1.32
C TYR A 62 -12.98 -6.67 -0.19
N GLY A 63 -11.85 -7.19 -0.69
CA GLY A 63 -11.69 -7.42 -2.11
C GLY A 63 -10.30 -7.90 -2.48
N ARG A 64 -9.98 -7.85 -3.78
CA ARG A 64 -8.60 -7.97 -4.24
C ARG A 64 -7.90 -6.63 -4.08
N VAL A 65 -6.64 -6.65 -3.65
CA VAL A 65 -5.82 -5.43 -3.57
C VAL A 65 -5.76 -4.79 -4.97
N GLY A 66 -6.20 -3.54 -5.07
CA GLY A 66 -6.21 -2.76 -6.30
C GLY A 66 -7.48 -2.81 -7.12
N ALA A 67 -8.50 -3.54 -6.65
CA ALA A 67 -9.80 -3.64 -7.28
C ALA A 67 -10.89 -3.06 -6.37
N THR A 68 -12.02 -2.71 -6.99
CA THR A 68 -13.21 -2.26 -6.25
C THR A 68 -13.63 -3.31 -5.23
N GLY A 69 -13.68 -2.91 -3.96
CA GLY A 69 -14.10 -3.75 -2.85
C GLY A 69 -15.61 -3.90 -2.77
N ILE A 70 -16.03 -4.89 -1.98
CA ILE A 70 -17.41 -5.06 -1.53
C ILE A 70 -17.50 -4.48 -0.12
N ALA A 71 -18.48 -3.60 0.09
CA ALA A 71 -18.79 -3.04 1.39
C ALA A 71 -19.98 -3.77 2.02
N ILE A 72 -19.83 -4.18 3.28
CA ILE A 72 -20.89 -4.78 4.09
C ILE A 72 -20.86 -4.20 5.51
N LYS A 73 -21.92 -4.46 6.27
CA LYS A 73 -22.03 -4.07 7.68
C LYS A 73 -22.22 -5.31 8.56
N ALA A 74 -21.74 -5.24 9.79
CA ALA A 74 -21.91 -6.28 10.81
C ALA A 74 -22.11 -5.66 12.20
N SER A 75 -22.52 -6.46 13.18
CA SER A 75 -22.71 -6.00 14.55
C SER A 75 -21.38 -5.94 15.32
N LEU A 76 -21.25 -5.01 16.27
CA LEU A 76 -20.00 -4.82 17.04
C LEU A 76 -19.55 -6.08 17.81
N SER A 77 -20.50 -6.92 18.22
CA SER A 77 -20.21 -8.18 18.94
C SER A 77 -19.51 -9.22 18.05
N GLU A 78 -19.55 -9.08 16.73
CA GLU A 78 -18.92 -10.00 15.79
C GLU A 78 -17.43 -9.70 15.55
N TRP A 79 -16.90 -8.57 16.06
CA TRP A 79 -15.55 -8.09 15.75
C TRP A 79 -14.48 -9.18 15.90
N ASP A 80 -14.34 -9.73 17.11
CA ASP A 80 -13.27 -10.70 17.39
C ASP A 80 -13.49 -12.02 16.65
N SER A 81 -14.75 -12.40 16.38
CA SER A 81 -15.07 -13.59 15.59
C SER A 81 -14.65 -13.44 14.14
N LEU A 82 -14.91 -12.28 13.54
CA LEU A 82 -14.53 -11.95 12.18
C LEU A 82 -13.01 -11.93 12.02
N VAL A 83 -12.29 -11.25 12.92
CA VAL A 83 -10.82 -11.20 12.91
C VAL A 83 -10.24 -12.61 13.04
N ARG A 84 -10.64 -13.39 14.06
CA ARG A 84 -10.14 -14.76 14.25
C ARG A 84 -10.41 -15.66 13.04
N SER A 85 -11.60 -15.54 12.44
CA SER A 85 -11.97 -16.30 11.24
C SER A 85 -11.06 -16.00 10.06
N LYS A 86 -10.64 -14.74 9.88
CA LYS A 86 -9.72 -14.31 8.82
C LYS A 86 -8.28 -14.75 9.13
N MET A 87 -7.81 -14.60 10.36
CA MET A 87 -6.49 -15.09 10.77
C MET A 87 -6.34 -16.59 10.52
N LYS A 88 -7.37 -17.39 10.85
CA LYS A 88 -7.39 -18.84 10.57
C LYS A 88 -7.29 -19.16 9.06
N LYS A 89 -7.74 -18.26 8.19
CA LYS A 89 -7.65 -18.40 6.73
C LYS A 89 -6.28 -17.99 6.16
N GLY A 90 -5.36 -17.53 7.00
CA GLY A 90 -4.03 -17.08 6.59
C GLY A 90 -3.95 -15.59 6.23
N TYR A 91 -4.90 -14.78 6.71
CA TYR A 91 -4.71 -13.33 6.70
C TYR A 91 -3.69 -12.94 7.78
N VAL A 92 -2.92 -11.89 7.51
CA VAL A 92 -1.96 -11.28 8.43
C VAL A 92 -2.49 -9.92 8.85
N ASP A 93 -2.36 -9.61 10.13
CA ASP A 93 -2.77 -8.34 10.71
C ASP A 93 -1.74 -7.25 10.41
N MET A 94 -2.19 -6.19 9.73
CA MET A 94 -1.41 -5.01 9.33
C MET A 94 -2.00 -3.71 9.93
N THR A 95 -2.81 -3.83 10.99
CA THR A 95 -3.54 -2.70 11.58
C THR A 95 -2.60 -1.61 12.11
N ASN A 96 -1.61 -2.00 12.91
CA ASN A 96 -0.65 -1.07 13.52
C ASN A 96 0.35 -0.48 12.51
N LEU A 97 0.44 -1.09 11.33
CA LEU A 97 1.30 -0.65 10.25
C LEU A 97 0.58 0.32 9.30
N GLY A 98 -0.73 0.56 9.44
CA GLY A 98 -1.51 1.40 8.52
C GLY A 98 -2.23 2.59 9.16
N SER A 99 -1.88 2.95 10.41
CA SER A 99 -2.62 3.94 11.20
C SER A 99 -2.31 5.41 10.88
N ASP A 100 -1.16 5.70 10.26
CA ASP A 100 -0.79 7.07 9.92
C ASP A 100 -1.17 7.38 8.47
N MET A 101 -2.48 7.46 8.24
CA MET A 101 -3.04 7.85 6.95
C MET A 101 -2.91 9.37 6.81
N THR A 102 -1.89 9.82 6.07
CA THR A 102 -1.81 11.22 5.66
C THR A 102 -2.53 11.37 4.32
N ASN A 103 -3.28 12.46 4.16
CA ASN A 103 -3.97 12.72 2.90
C ASN A 103 -2.93 12.95 1.82
N ALA A 104 -3.01 12.17 0.74
CA ALA A 104 -2.34 12.51 -0.50
C ALA A 104 -2.97 13.79 -1.05
N GLY A 105 -2.21 14.88 -1.04
CA GLY A 105 -2.68 16.14 -1.61
C GLY A 105 -2.03 17.40 -1.06
N ASP A 106 -1.09 17.33 -0.12
CA ASP A 106 -0.34 18.54 0.24
C ASP A 106 0.56 18.94 -0.94
N ASP A 107 0.28 20.12 -1.50
CA ASP A 107 1.12 20.78 -2.49
C ASP A 107 2.54 20.88 -1.93
N ILE A 108 3.54 20.48 -2.73
CA ILE A 108 4.95 20.63 -2.37
C ILE A 108 5.22 22.12 -2.19
N TYR A 109 5.56 22.52 -0.97
CA TYR A 109 5.88 23.91 -0.69
C TYR A 109 7.24 24.30 -1.26
N LEU A 110 7.20 25.30 -2.12
CA LEU A 110 8.36 25.87 -2.81
C LEU A 110 8.38 27.38 -2.57
N GLU A 111 9.32 27.80 -1.72
CA GLU A 111 9.53 29.19 -1.33
C GLU A 111 10.28 29.93 -2.44
N ASN A 112 9.69 31.02 -2.95
CA ASN A 112 10.32 31.92 -3.92
C ASN A 112 10.81 31.27 -5.25
N SER A 113 10.37 30.05 -5.60
CA SER A 113 10.67 29.44 -6.90
C SER A 113 9.86 30.05 -8.05
N SER A 114 10.43 30.05 -9.26
CA SER A 114 9.74 30.51 -10.48
C SER A 114 8.51 29.66 -10.80
N PRO A 115 7.53 30.17 -11.57
CA PRO A 115 6.41 29.38 -12.05
C PRO A 115 6.83 28.10 -12.80
N ASP A 116 7.92 28.17 -13.58
CA ASP A 116 8.43 27.05 -14.36
C ASP A 116 9.02 25.97 -13.45
N VAL A 117 9.81 26.34 -12.43
CA VAL A 117 10.31 25.42 -11.41
C VAL A 117 9.16 24.78 -10.63
N LYS A 118 8.14 25.56 -10.26
CA LYS A 118 6.94 25.01 -9.58
C LYS A 118 6.20 24.00 -10.45
N SER A 119 6.03 24.30 -11.75
CA SER A 119 5.40 23.39 -12.71
C SER A 119 6.20 22.10 -12.85
N LEU A 120 7.52 22.19 -13.01
CA LEU A 120 8.40 21.03 -13.11
C LEU A 120 8.29 20.12 -11.89
N ILE A 121 8.39 20.67 -10.69
CA ILE A 121 8.30 19.89 -9.45
C ILE A 121 6.91 19.27 -9.28
N SER A 122 5.84 20.01 -9.62
CA SER A 122 4.48 19.48 -9.62
C SER A 122 4.30 18.33 -10.62
N GLU A 123 4.87 18.44 -11.81
CA GLU A 123 4.81 17.38 -12.83
C GLU A 123 5.56 16.13 -12.39
N LEU A 124 6.76 16.28 -11.83
CA LEU A 124 7.55 15.17 -11.27
C LEU A 124 6.77 14.45 -10.15
N ASN A 125 6.19 15.22 -9.23
CA ASN A 125 5.35 14.66 -8.17
C ASN A 125 4.14 13.92 -8.72
N ASN A 126 3.50 14.45 -9.77
CA ASN A 126 2.39 13.80 -10.43
C ASN A 126 2.79 12.46 -11.08
N PHE A 127 3.96 12.39 -11.74
CA PHE A 127 4.47 11.12 -12.27
C PHE A 127 4.75 10.10 -11.16
N SER A 128 5.31 10.52 -10.03
CA SER A 128 5.48 9.68 -8.84
C SER A 128 4.13 9.15 -8.33
N ASN A 129 3.11 10.03 -8.24
CA ASN A 129 1.77 9.65 -7.82
C ASN A 129 1.13 8.63 -8.77
N ILE A 130 1.27 8.82 -10.08
CA ILE A 130 0.77 7.88 -11.08
C ILE A 130 1.41 6.50 -10.90
N SER A 131 2.74 6.43 -10.71
CA SER A 131 3.48 5.17 -10.49
C SER A 131 3.00 4.42 -9.24
N ILE A 132 2.71 5.15 -8.15
CA ILE A 132 2.16 4.56 -6.93
C ILE A 132 0.73 4.04 -7.18
N VAL A 133 -0.15 4.86 -7.75
CA VAL A 133 -1.57 4.50 -7.97
C VAL A 133 -1.73 3.35 -8.97
N SER A 134 -0.87 3.24 -9.99
CA SER A 134 -0.91 2.12 -10.92
C SER A 134 -0.54 0.80 -10.24
N ASN A 135 0.37 0.84 -9.28
CA ASN A 135 0.94 -0.35 -8.66
C ASN A 135 0.35 -0.71 -7.29
N TYR A 136 -0.35 0.20 -6.59
CA TYR A 136 -0.80 -0.02 -5.21
C TYR A 136 -2.25 0.41 -4.96
N ASN A 137 -2.92 -0.28 -4.03
CA ASN A 137 -4.29 0.07 -3.59
C ASN A 137 -4.32 1.27 -2.62
N VAL A 138 -3.26 2.06 -2.60
CA VAL A 138 -3.09 3.18 -1.68
C VAL A 138 -3.56 4.44 -2.38
N GLY A 139 -4.49 5.18 -1.78
CA GLY A 139 -4.43 6.63 -1.94
C GLY A 139 -3.04 7.04 -1.46
N VAL A 140 -2.37 7.96 -2.16
CA VAL A 140 -0.92 8.18 -2.15
C VAL A 140 -0.33 8.74 -0.81
N GLY A 141 -0.83 8.28 0.33
CA GLY A 141 -0.42 8.65 1.69
C GLY A 141 -0.77 7.60 2.75
N SER A 142 -0.95 6.32 2.34
CA SER A 142 -1.34 5.23 3.25
C SER A 142 -0.23 4.21 3.54
N VAL A 143 1.04 4.59 3.37
CA VAL A 143 2.19 3.76 3.74
C VAL A 143 2.94 4.46 4.87
N THR A 144 3.15 3.78 6.00
CA THR A 144 3.86 4.37 7.15
C THR A 144 5.37 4.21 6.99
N LYS A 145 6.14 4.95 7.79
CA LYS A 145 7.60 4.79 7.80
C LYS A 145 7.98 3.38 8.26
N GLU A 146 7.26 2.84 9.23
CA GLU A 146 7.46 1.51 9.79
C GLU A 146 7.23 0.42 8.72
N GLN A 147 6.25 0.62 7.81
CA GLN A 147 6.06 -0.26 6.66
C GLN A 147 7.21 -0.19 5.67
N LEU A 148 7.71 1.02 5.38
CA LEU A 148 8.85 1.21 4.50
C LEU A 148 10.11 0.55 5.07
N ASP A 149 10.40 0.79 6.35
CA ASP A 149 11.55 0.22 7.05
C ASP A 149 11.47 -1.32 7.07
N SER A 150 10.27 -1.87 7.35
CA SER A 150 10.02 -3.31 7.31
C SER A 150 10.19 -3.90 5.91
N ALA A 151 9.71 -3.21 4.88
CA ALA A 151 9.84 -3.64 3.50
C ALA A 151 11.29 -3.60 3.02
N GLN A 152 12.02 -2.53 3.35
CA GLN A 152 13.44 -2.42 3.03
C GLN A 152 14.25 -3.55 3.67
N SER A 153 14.00 -3.86 4.95
CA SER A 153 14.65 -4.98 5.61
C SER A 153 14.40 -6.32 4.92
N ILE A 154 13.18 -6.54 4.40
CA ILE A 154 12.86 -7.77 3.65
C ILE A 154 13.58 -7.79 2.29
N LEU A 155 13.65 -6.64 1.60
CA LEU A 155 14.39 -6.52 0.33
C LEU A 155 15.88 -6.75 0.51
N ASP A 156 16.50 -6.14 1.53
CA ASP A 156 17.92 -6.34 1.85
C ASP A 156 18.25 -7.81 2.10
N GLU A 157 17.35 -8.53 2.80
CA GLU A 157 17.47 -9.98 2.98
C GLU A 157 17.33 -10.73 1.66
N LEU A 158 16.38 -10.35 0.80
CA LEU A 158 16.17 -10.97 -0.51
C LEU A 158 17.39 -10.80 -1.42
N TYR A 159 18.02 -9.62 -1.44
CA TYR A 159 19.26 -9.39 -2.20
C TYR A 159 20.40 -10.29 -1.71
N LYS A 160 20.60 -10.40 -0.39
CA LYS A 160 21.60 -11.32 0.20
C LYS A 160 21.33 -12.78 -0.16
N VAL A 161 20.06 -13.20 -0.14
CA VAL A 161 19.68 -14.56 -0.55
C VAL A 161 19.93 -14.76 -2.05
N ASN A 162 19.65 -13.75 -2.88
CA ASN A 162 19.87 -13.79 -4.33
C ASN A 162 21.35 -13.88 -4.72
N GLU A 163 22.28 -13.40 -3.89
CA GLU A 163 23.72 -13.57 -4.14
C GLU A 163 24.10 -15.05 -4.30
N ASN A 164 23.46 -15.90 -3.51
CA ASN A 164 23.63 -17.35 -3.48
C ASN A 164 22.51 -18.09 -4.21
N PHE A 165 21.96 -17.48 -5.28
CA PHE A 165 20.84 -18.03 -6.04
C PHE A 165 21.06 -19.49 -6.43
N LYS A 166 20.05 -20.33 -6.20
CA LYS A 166 20.01 -21.70 -6.66
C LYS A 166 18.68 -21.98 -7.34
N ASN A 167 18.73 -22.69 -8.47
CA ASN A 167 17.53 -23.11 -9.17
C ASN A 167 17.05 -24.47 -8.66
N ASP A 168 16.76 -24.55 -7.36
CA ASP A 168 16.21 -25.74 -6.71
C ASP A 168 14.92 -25.38 -5.96
N GLU A 169 14.05 -26.37 -5.76
CA GLU A 169 12.70 -26.16 -5.22
C GLU A 169 12.71 -25.53 -3.82
N ASP A 170 13.65 -25.92 -2.95
CA ASP A 170 13.74 -25.41 -1.59
C ASP A 170 14.12 -23.93 -1.57
N PHE A 171 15.11 -23.55 -2.41
CA PHE A 171 15.48 -22.14 -2.59
C PHE A 171 14.31 -21.32 -3.14
N LEU A 172 13.68 -21.78 -4.21
CA LEU A 172 12.57 -21.07 -4.85
C LEU A 172 11.41 -20.85 -3.88
N ASN A 173 11.06 -21.87 -3.09
CA ASN A 173 10.01 -21.77 -2.08
C ASN A 173 10.37 -20.76 -0.97
N SER A 174 11.57 -20.86 -0.39
CA SER A 174 12.06 -19.95 0.65
C SER A 174 12.11 -18.49 0.18
N PHE A 175 12.59 -18.27 -1.04
CA PHE A 175 12.65 -16.94 -1.66
C PHE A 175 11.24 -16.38 -1.88
N ASN A 176 10.35 -17.19 -2.44
CA ASN A 176 8.97 -16.79 -2.69
C ASN A 176 8.19 -16.53 -1.40
N GLU A 177 8.45 -17.26 -0.31
CA GLU A 177 7.86 -16.95 0.99
C GLU A 177 8.25 -15.56 1.50
N LYS A 178 9.49 -15.13 1.28
CA LYS A 178 9.95 -13.77 1.61
C LYS A 178 9.31 -12.72 0.70
N LEU A 179 9.21 -12.97 -0.60
CA LEU A 179 8.46 -12.08 -1.52
C LEU A 179 7.00 -11.92 -1.10
N LEU A 180 6.33 -13.01 -0.73
CA LEU A 180 4.95 -12.96 -0.26
C LEU A 180 4.79 -12.14 1.03
N LYS A 181 5.78 -12.19 1.93
CA LYS A 181 5.83 -11.31 3.13
C LYS A 181 5.98 -9.85 2.74
N LEU A 182 6.90 -9.53 1.82
CA LEU A 182 7.06 -8.17 1.28
C LEU A 182 5.72 -7.64 0.73
N TYR A 183 5.03 -8.43 -0.09
CA TYR A 183 3.75 -8.06 -0.67
C TYR A 183 2.60 -7.97 0.34
N ALA A 184 2.73 -8.58 1.52
CA ALA A 184 1.79 -8.39 2.61
C ALA A 184 2.04 -7.06 3.35
N VAL A 185 3.30 -6.69 3.56
CA VAL A 185 3.71 -5.45 4.24
C VAL A 185 3.36 -4.22 3.42
N ILE A 186 3.67 -4.24 2.11
CA ILE A 186 3.28 -3.20 1.16
C ILE A 186 2.40 -3.82 0.06
N PRO A 187 1.07 -3.82 0.24
CA PRO A 187 0.14 -4.48 -0.67
C PRO A 187 0.05 -3.83 -2.04
N ARG A 188 0.62 -4.49 -3.05
CA ARG A 188 0.54 -4.09 -4.46
C ARG A 188 -0.64 -4.70 -5.20
N LYS A 189 -1.09 -4.02 -6.27
CA LYS A 189 -2.07 -4.53 -7.22
C LYS A 189 -1.44 -5.69 -8.00
N MET A 190 -2.10 -6.85 -7.96
CA MET A 190 -1.66 -8.03 -8.70
C MET A 190 -2.86 -8.76 -9.29
N LYS A 191 -2.90 -8.86 -10.61
CA LYS A 191 -3.88 -9.72 -11.31
C LYS A 191 -3.62 -11.19 -10.97
N LYS A 192 -2.36 -11.59 -11.01
CA LYS A 192 -1.89 -12.94 -10.71
C LYS A 192 -0.61 -12.88 -9.88
N VAL A 193 -0.63 -13.47 -8.69
CA VAL A 193 0.50 -13.39 -7.75
C VAL A 193 1.75 -14.09 -8.29
N GLN A 194 1.56 -15.18 -9.02
CA GLN A 194 2.66 -15.99 -9.55
C GLN A 194 3.54 -15.25 -10.57
N ASP A 195 3.02 -14.19 -11.19
CA ASP A 195 3.78 -13.38 -12.14
C ASP A 195 4.80 -12.47 -11.42
N TYR A 196 4.74 -12.42 -10.08
CA TYR A 196 5.62 -11.66 -9.20
C TYR A 196 6.44 -12.55 -8.27
N LEU A 197 6.56 -13.83 -8.62
CA LEU A 197 7.32 -14.84 -7.92
C LEU A 197 8.35 -15.44 -8.87
N ILE A 198 9.47 -15.91 -8.33
CA ILE A 198 10.44 -16.67 -9.10
C ILE A 198 9.96 -18.12 -9.30
N ASN A 199 10.44 -18.76 -10.35
CA ASN A 199 10.09 -20.12 -10.74
C ASN A 199 11.32 -20.88 -11.27
N ASP A 200 11.11 -22.12 -11.71
CA ASP A 200 12.12 -23.03 -12.26
C ASP A 200 12.84 -22.50 -13.51
N LYS A 201 12.25 -21.51 -14.20
CA LYS A 201 12.85 -20.83 -15.36
C LYS A 201 13.59 -19.56 -14.98
N SER A 202 13.52 -19.15 -13.72
CA SER A 202 14.19 -17.95 -13.23
C SER A 202 15.67 -18.23 -13.02
N ASN A 203 16.49 -17.23 -13.34
CA ASN A 203 17.90 -17.17 -13.00
C ASN A 203 18.15 -16.00 -12.03
N LYS A 204 19.39 -15.90 -11.56
CA LYS A 204 19.83 -14.85 -10.63
C LYS A 204 19.52 -13.44 -11.16
N GLU A 205 19.67 -13.23 -12.46
CA GLU A 205 19.45 -11.93 -13.11
C GLU A 205 17.96 -11.58 -13.15
N SER A 206 17.08 -12.52 -13.47
CA SER A 206 15.63 -12.32 -13.44
C SER A 206 15.11 -12.08 -12.02
N ALA A 207 15.70 -12.76 -11.03
CA ALA A 207 15.40 -12.51 -9.63
C ALA A 207 15.89 -11.13 -9.19
N ALA A 208 17.10 -10.72 -9.61
CA ALA A 208 17.62 -9.38 -9.35
C ALA A 208 16.72 -8.29 -9.95
N SER A 209 16.34 -8.43 -11.23
CA SER A 209 15.43 -7.48 -11.90
C SER A 209 14.08 -7.36 -11.18
N LEU A 210 13.53 -8.47 -10.66
CA LEU A 210 12.30 -8.42 -9.86
C LEU A 210 12.50 -7.61 -8.56
N LEU A 211 13.65 -7.76 -7.89
CA LEU A 211 13.98 -7.02 -6.68
C LEU A 211 14.24 -5.54 -6.98
N ASP A 212 14.91 -5.24 -8.08
CA ASP A 212 15.17 -3.87 -8.54
C ASP A 212 13.86 -3.13 -8.80
N ASP A 213 12.91 -3.78 -9.49
CA ASP A 213 11.55 -3.24 -9.66
C ASP A 213 10.87 -2.94 -8.31
N GLN A 214 11.12 -3.75 -7.27
CA GLN A 214 10.55 -3.50 -5.94
C GLN A 214 11.26 -2.37 -5.21
N GLN A 215 12.58 -2.24 -5.37
CA GLN A 215 13.38 -1.17 -4.76
C GLN A 215 13.01 0.19 -5.35
N GLU A 216 12.92 0.30 -6.68
CA GLU A 216 12.52 1.53 -7.37
C GLU A 216 11.19 2.06 -6.84
N ILE A 217 10.23 1.16 -6.70
CA ILE A 217 8.90 1.49 -6.18
C ILE A 217 8.97 1.91 -4.71
N LEU A 218 9.76 1.22 -3.89
CA LEU A 218 9.92 1.54 -2.48
C LEU A 218 10.54 2.92 -2.29
N ASP A 219 11.51 3.28 -3.14
CA ASP A 219 12.16 4.60 -3.14
C ASP A 219 11.17 5.73 -3.49
N VAL A 220 10.28 5.49 -4.45
CA VAL A 220 9.19 6.41 -4.79
C VAL A 220 8.25 6.61 -3.60
N MET A 221 7.88 5.54 -2.89
CA MET A 221 7.05 5.66 -1.69
C MET A 221 7.77 6.35 -0.53
N ALA A 222 9.04 6.06 -0.33
CA ALA A 222 9.85 6.68 0.70
C ALA A 222 9.99 8.19 0.47
N THR A 223 10.12 8.60 -0.79
CA THR A 223 10.09 10.01 -1.20
C THR A 223 8.74 10.64 -0.85
N GLN A 224 7.63 9.97 -1.16
CA GLN A 224 6.30 10.49 -0.85
C GLN A 224 6.06 10.66 0.65
N VAL A 225 6.45 9.69 1.47
CA VAL A 225 6.30 9.78 2.94
C VAL A 225 7.13 10.94 3.52
N LYS A 226 8.29 11.26 2.92
CA LYS A 226 9.09 12.43 3.31
C LYS A 226 8.41 13.76 2.95
N ILE A 227 7.60 13.79 1.88
CA ILE A 227 6.84 14.97 1.47
C ILE A 227 5.66 15.20 2.42
N THR A 228 4.88 14.17 2.75
CA THR A 228 3.61 14.35 3.49
C THR A 228 3.75 14.61 5.00
N LYS A 229 4.92 14.35 5.63
CA LYS A 229 5.13 14.58 7.08
C LYS A 229 5.40 16.04 7.47
N HIS A 230 5.01 17.02 6.67
CA HIS A 230 5.29 18.44 6.92
C HIS A 230 4.07 19.23 7.38
N ASP A 231 3.92 19.35 8.71
CA ASP A 231 2.95 20.21 9.36
C ASP A 231 3.03 21.67 8.89
N GLN A 232 1.86 22.26 8.63
CA GLN A 232 1.63 23.58 8.01
C GLN A 232 2.09 24.81 8.82
N SER A 233 2.95 24.67 9.83
CA SER A 233 3.38 25.81 10.67
C SER A 233 4.87 26.18 10.55
N ASP A 234 5.67 25.34 9.90
CA ASP A 234 7.10 25.57 9.69
C ASP A 234 7.55 24.80 8.45
N GLN A 235 7.01 25.10 7.27
CA GLN A 235 7.34 24.38 6.04
C GLN A 235 8.69 24.87 5.48
N PRO A 236 9.80 24.13 5.68
CA PRO A 236 11.01 24.44 4.92
C PRO A 236 10.73 24.16 3.44
N ASP A 237 11.17 25.06 2.58
CA ASP A 237 11.21 24.86 1.13
C ASP A 237 11.73 23.45 0.79
N PHE A 238 10.96 22.70 -0.01
CA PHE A 238 11.28 21.31 -0.34
C PHE A 238 12.68 21.17 -0.97
N LEU A 239 13.09 22.10 -1.82
CA LEU A 239 14.40 22.04 -2.49
C LEU A 239 15.51 22.26 -1.47
N LYS A 240 15.43 23.32 -0.65
CA LYS A 240 16.39 23.63 0.41
C LYS A 240 16.55 22.46 1.39
N LYS A 241 15.44 21.84 1.81
CA LYS A 241 15.48 20.69 2.73
C LYS A 241 16.25 19.51 2.13
N ASN A 242 16.09 19.27 0.84
CA ASN A 242 16.77 18.18 0.14
C ASN A 242 18.16 18.59 -0.38
N GLY A 243 18.66 19.78 -0.03
CA GLY A 243 19.96 20.28 -0.48
C GLY A 243 20.02 20.55 -1.98
N LEU A 244 18.88 20.81 -2.61
CA LEU A 244 18.74 21.07 -4.04
C LEU A 244 18.58 22.57 -4.30
N VAL A 245 19.14 23.02 -5.41
CA VAL A 245 18.91 24.35 -5.98
C VAL A 245 18.45 24.13 -7.42
N VAL A 246 17.28 24.66 -7.75
CA VAL A 246 16.71 24.60 -9.09
C VAL A 246 16.32 26.02 -9.49
N GLU A 247 16.86 26.48 -10.61
CA GLU A 247 16.65 27.81 -11.16
C GLU A 247 16.47 27.73 -12.67
N ASP A 248 15.86 28.78 -13.24
CA ASP A 248 15.65 28.85 -14.68
C ASP A 248 17.00 29.08 -15.38
N ALA A 249 17.29 28.28 -16.41
CA ALA A 249 18.51 28.45 -17.19
C ALA A 249 18.49 29.79 -17.95
N SER A 250 19.62 30.50 -17.91
CA SER A 250 19.81 31.72 -18.67
C SER A 250 19.89 31.44 -20.18
N GLN A 251 19.63 32.47 -20.99
CA GLN A 251 19.69 32.36 -22.46
C GLN A 251 21.07 31.98 -22.98
N ASP A 252 22.14 32.33 -22.25
CA ASP A 252 23.51 31.99 -22.65
C ASP A 252 23.86 30.54 -22.28
N GLU A 253 23.34 30.01 -21.17
CA GLU A 253 23.44 28.59 -20.83
C GLU A 253 22.66 27.69 -21.82
N ILE A 254 21.47 28.13 -22.24
CA ILE A 254 20.68 27.39 -23.24
C ILE A 254 21.43 27.30 -24.59
N LYS A 255 22.14 28.37 -25.00
CA LYS A 255 22.96 28.37 -26.21
C LYS A 255 24.14 27.41 -26.11
N LEU A 256 24.71 27.23 -24.92
CA LEU A 256 25.81 26.28 -24.67
C LEU A 256 25.35 24.82 -24.76
N LEU A 257 24.09 24.54 -24.42
CA LEU A 257 23.51 23.19 -24.44
C LEU A 257 22.99 22.76 -25.82
N ARG A 258 22.64 23.72 -26.70
CA ARG A 258 22.33 23.46 -28.11
C ARG A 258 23.63 23.30 -28.92
N ARG A 259 24.31 22.16 -28.74
CA ARG A 259 25.37 21.70 -29.66
C ARG A 259 24.82 20.69 -30.65
#